data_AF-A0A542YS30-F1
#
_entry.id   AF-A0A542YS30-F1
#
_cell.length_a   1.000
_cell.length_b   1.000
_cell.length_c   1.000
_cell.angle_alpha   90.00
_cell.angle_beta   90.00
_cell.angle_gamma   90.00
#
_symmetry.space_group_name_H-M   'P 1'
#
loop_
_entity.id
_entity.type
_entity.pdbx_description
1 polymer ?
#
loop_
_entity_poly.entity_id
_entity_poly.type
_entity_poly.pdbx_seq_one_letter_code
_entity_poly.pdbx_strand_id
1 'polypeptide(L)'
;MARLAFWISAGACLVLLVLGWFVLPDRVPIHFGVGGDPDRWVDRTRAVLEMGAVVGGVALVFLLLAAGVRRVSPALINLPPRQKEWWTAEPARLERLRGMLAEDVLAMGAATLALLGGTLLLTGLTAYQEEPGLGWGVWALLCAYLLVLSLQVYRMMTVRYRPRE
;
A
#
# COMPACT_ATOMS: atom_id res chain seq x y z
N MET A 1 15.42 3.59 -1.68
CA MET A 1 14.80 2.25 -1.83
C MET A 1 13.27 2.30 -1.82
N ALA A 2 12.61 3.02 -0.90
CA ALA A 2 11.14 3.08 -0.81
C ALA A 2 10.45 3.47 -2.13
N ARG A 3 10.96 4.49 -2.83
CA ARG A 3 10.42 4.91 -4.15
C ARG A 3 10.49 3.79 -5.20
N LEU A 4 11.58 3.02 -5.22
CA LEU A 4 11.73 1.89 -6.14
C LEU A 4 10.74 0.78 -5.78
N ALA A 5 10.64 0.41 -4.51
CA ALA A 5 9.67 -0.59 -4.04
C ALA A 5 8.22 -0.20 -4.36
N PHE A 6 7.88 1.09 -4.21
CA PHE A 6 6.57 1.63 -4.58
C PHE A 6 6.28 1.41 -6.06
N TRP A 7 7.20 1.81 -6.95
CA TRP A 7 7.00 1.65 -8.39
C TRP A 7 7.02 0.20 -8.85
N ILE A 8 7.82 -0.66 -8.21
CA ILE A 8 7.78 -2.12 -8.47
C ILE A 8 6.40 -2.67 -8.11
N SER A 9 5.86 -2.31 -6.93
CA SER A 9 4.56 -2.80 -6.47
C SER A 9 3.42 -2.27 -7.36
N ALA A 10 3.45 -0.98 -7.70
CA ALA A 10 2.49 -0.37 -8.64
C ALA A 10 2.55 -1.02 -10.02
N GLY A 11 3.77 -1.25 -10.54
CA GLY A 11 4.00 -1.91 -11.82
C GLY A 11 3.50 -3.36 -11.82
N ALA A 12 3.74 -4.10 -10.74
CA ALA A 12 3.23 -5.46 -10.58
C ALA A 12 1.69 -5.49 -10.61
N CYS A 13 1.02 -4.59 -9.89
CA CYS A 13 -0.44 -4.47 -9.96
C CYS A 13 -0.92 -4.12 -11.37
N LEU A 14 -0.26 -3.20 -12.06
CA LEU A 14 -0.60 -2.83 -13.44
C LEU A 14 -0.46 -4.04 -14.38
N VAL A 15 0.62 -4.80 -14.26
CA VAL A 15 0.83 -6.03 -15.04
C VAL A 15 -0.31 -7.02 -14.76
N LEU A 16 -0.67 -7.26 -13.50
CA LEU A 16 -1.77 -8.16 -13.15
C LEU A 16 -3.12 -7.69 -13.72
N LEU A 17 -3.40 -6.38 -13.71
CA LEU A 17 -4.62 -5.82 -14.29
C LEU A 17 -4.66 -5.98 -15.81
N VAL A 18 -3.54 -5.69 -16.49
CA VAL A 18 -3.41 -5.88 -17.95
C VAL A 18 -3.57 -7.35 -18.31
N LEU A 19 -2.92 -8.26 -17.59
CA LEU A 19 -3.10 -9.70 -17.79
C LEU A 19 -4.57 -10.09 -17.55
N GLY A 20 -5.17 -9.58 -16.46
CA GLY A 20 -6.55 -9.85 -16.10
C GLY A 20 -7.54 -9.48 -17.19
N TRP A 21 -7.30 -8.40 -17.93
CA TRP A 21 -8.12 -8.02 -19.09
C TRP A 21 -8.22 -9.13 -20.14
N PHE A 22 -7.12 -9.85 -20.38
CA PHE A 22 -7.06 -10.89 -21.40
C PHE A 22 -7.46 -12.26 -20.87
N VAL A 23 -7.07 -12.60 -19.64
CA VAL A 23 -7.17 -13.98 -19.15
C VAL A 23 -8.44 -14.24 -18.36
N LEU A 24 -8.86 -13.33 -17.47
CA LEU A 24 -9.94 -13.57 -16.50
C LEU A 24 -11.21 -14.12 -17.18
N PRO A 25 -12.00 -14.97 -16.52
CA PRO A 25 -13.24 -15.45 -17.08
C PRO A 25 -14.29 -14.33 -17.16
N ASP A 26 -15.39 -14.59 -17.87
CA ASP A 26 -16.48 -13.61 -18.02
C ASP A 26 -17.21 -13.31 -16.70
N ARG A 27 -16.99 -14.13 -15.66
CA ARG A 27 -17.60 -13.96 -14.34
C ARG A 27 -16.52 -14.01 -13.27
N VAL A 28 -16.28 -12.89 -12.60
CA VAL A 28 -15.17 -12.71 -11.64
C VAL A 28 -15.73 -12.33 -10.26
N PRO A 29 -15.30 -13.01 -9.18
CA PRO A 29 -15.66 -12.61 -7.82
C PRO A 29 -14.81 -11.41 -7.42
N ILE A 30 -15.42 -10.33 -6.94
CA ILE A 30 -14.68 -9.09 -6.61
C ILE A 30 -14.85 -8.64 -5.16
N HIS A 31 -15.75 -9.28 -4.42
CA HIS A 31 -15.93 -9.10 -3.00
C HIS A 31 -16.14 -10.46 -2.35
N PHE A 32 -15.67 -10.58 -1.11
CA PHE A 32 -15.64 -11.82 -0.36
C PHE A 32 -16.09 -11.54 1.07
N GLY A 33 -16.91 -12.43 1.62
CA GLY A 33 -17.28 -12.41 3.02
C GLY A 33 -16.11 -12.77 3.94
N VAL A 34 -16.33 -12.68 5.25
CA VAL A 34 -15.29 -13.01 6.27
C VAL A 34 -14.81 -14.46 6.16
N GLY A 35 -15.68 -15.38 5.70
CA GLY A 35 -15.32 -16.78 5.45
C GLY A 35 -14.40 -17.00 4.24
N GLY A 36 -14.21 -15.98 3.40
CA GLY A 36 -13.46 -16.08 2.14
C GLY A 36 -14.31 -16.51 0.94
N ASP A 37 -15.61 -16.74 1.15
CA ASP A 37 -16.58 -17.03 0.08
C ASP A 37 -16.96 -15.75 -0.68
N PRO A 38 -17.11 -15.81 -2.01
CA PRO A 38 -17.49 -14.65 -2.80
C PRO A 38 -18.97 -14.31 -2.61
N ASP A 39 -19.24 -13.05 -2.26
CA ASP A 39 -20.60 -12.51 -2.09
C ASP A 39 -21.00 -11.54 -3.21
N ARG A 40 -20.05 -11.12 -4.07
CA ARG A 40 -20.32 -10.28 -5.24
C ARG A 40 -19.49 -10.71 -6.45
N TRP A 41 -20.20 -10.83 -7.57
CA TRP A 41 -19.66 -11.20 -8.87
C TRP A 41 -19.94 -10.12 -9.90
N VAL A 42 -19.01 -9.89 -10.82
CA VAL A 42 -19.18 -8.98 -11.96
C VAL A 42 -18.57 -9.57 -13.23
N ASP A 43 -18.81 -8.92 -14.36
CA ASP A 43 -18.14 -9.27 -15.61
C ASP A 43 -16.66 -8.87 -15.60
N ARG A 44 -15.88 -9.47 -16.50
CA ARG A 44 -14.44 -9.25 -16.65
C ARG A 44 -14.04 -7.78 -16.75
N THR A 45 -14.70 -7.05 -17.65
CA THR A 45 -14.40 -5.64 -17.92
C THR A 45 -14.60 -4.83 -16.66
N ARG A 46 -15.75 -5.03 -16.01
CA ARG A 46 -16.06 -4.35 -14.76
C ARG A 46 -15.10 -4.72 -13.63
N ALA A 47 -14.70 -5.98 -13.51
CA ALA A 47 -13.72 -6.41 -12.52
C ALA A 47 -12.39 -5.65 -12.66
N VAL A 48 -11.82 -5.61 -13.88
CA VAL A 48 -10.55 -4.93 -14.14
C VAL A 48 -10.66 -3.43 -13.92
N LEU A 49 -11.78 -2.80 -14.31
CA LEU A 49 -12.00 -1.36 -14.11
C LEU A 49 -12.14 -1.00 -12.62
N GLU A 50 -12.96 -1.74 -11.85
CA GLU A 50 -13.16 -1.46 -10.42
C GLU A 50 -11.86 -1.71 -9.63
N MET A 51 -11.18 -2.82 -9.89
CA MET A 51 -9.87 -3.13 -9.29
C MET A 51 -8.80 -2.11 -9.66
N GLY A 52 -8.74 -1.73 -10.94
CA GLY A 52 -7.81 -0.73 -11.46
C GLY A 52 -8.05 0.65 -10.86
N ALA A 53 -9.32 1.04 -10.68
CA ALA A 53 -9.67 2.29 -10.01
C ALA A 53 -9.20 2.31 -8.55
N VAL A 54 -9.37 1.20 -7.81
CA VAL A 54 -8.88 1.08 -6.43
C VAL A 54 -7.35 1.16 -6.38
N VAL A 55 -6.64 0.36 -7.18
CA VAL A 55 -5.16 0.36 -7.22
C VAL A 55 -4.63 1.74 -7.63
N GLY A 56 -5.15 2.32 -8.70
CA GLY A 56 -4.74 3.63 -9.20
C GLY A 56 -5.04 4.75 -8.20
N GLY A 57 -6.22 4.72 -7.59
CA GLY A 57 -6.61 5.66 -6.55
C GLY A 57 -5.69 5.59 -5.33
N VAL A 58 -5.41 4.38 -4.82
CA VAL A 58 -4.50 4.18 -3.69
C VAL A 58 -3.08 4.64 -4.04
N ALA A 59 -2.56 4.28 -5.21
CA ALA A 59 -1.25 4.73 -5.65
C ALA A 59 -1.17 6.27 -5.73
N LEU A 60 -2.21 6.91 -6.29
CA LEU A 60 -2.31 8.37 -6.37
C LEU A 60 -2.34 9.00 -4.97
N VAL A 61 -3.15 8.47 -4.04
CA VAL A 61 -3.23 8.97 -2.67
C VAL A 61 -1.85 8.93 -2.00
N PHE A 62 -1.11 7.84 -2.09
CA PHE A 62 0.23 7.76 -1.49
C PHE A 62 1.25 8.70 -2.15
N LEU A 63 1.18 8.90 -3.47
CA LEU A 63 2.01 9.89 -4.16
C LEU A 63 1.68 11.33 -3.70
N LEU A 64 0.40 11.65 -3.55
CA LEU A 64 -0.06 12.95 -3.07
C LEU A 64 0.32 13.17 -1.61
N LEU A 65 0.19 12.17 -0.75
CA LEU A 65 0.62 12.23 0.65
C LEU A 65 2.14 12.43 0.75
N ALA A 66 2.93 11.72 -0.05
CA ALA A 66 4.38 11.88 -0.09
C ALA A 66 4.80 13.26 -0.59
N ALA A 67 4.06 13.83 -1.56
CA ALA A 67 4.28 15.21 -2.01
C ALA A 67 3.83 16.24 -0.97
N GLY A 68 2.69 16.00 -0.30
CA GLY A 68 2.10 16.87 0.70
C GLY A 68 2.94 16.96 1.98
N VAL A 69 3.48 15.84 2.45
CA VAL A 69 4.32 15.82 3.67
C VAL A 69 5.60 16.64 3.51
N ARG A 70 6.07 16.86 2.27
CA ARG A 70 7.18 17.78 1.99
C ARG A 70 6.87 19.24 2.29
N ARG A 71 5.60 19.59 2.47
CA ARG A 71 5.14 20.95 2.78
C ARG A 71 4.41 21.06 4.12
N VAL A 72 4.29 19.97 4.88
CA VAL A 72 3.52 19.96 6.12
C VAL A 72 4.14 20.88 7.17
N SER A 73 3.32 21.62 7.90
CA SER A 73 3.76 22.44 9.03
C SER A 73 4.42 21.57 10.11
N PRO A 74 5.55 21.99 10.70
CA PRO A 74 6.18 21.27 11.81
C PRO A 74 5.23 20.98 12.98
N ALA A 75 4.25 21.85 13.22
CA ALA A 75 3.28 21.68 14.29
C ALA A 75 2.49 20.36 14.15
N LEU A 76 2.19 19.94 12.92
CA LEU A 76 1.42 18.73 12.61
C LEU A 76 2.27 17.44 12.62
N ILE A 77 3.60 17.56 12.71
CA ILE A 77 4.47 16.39 12.75
C ILE A 77 4.46 15.84 14.19
N ASN A 78 3.99 14.60 14.33
CA ASN A 78 4.00 13.89 15.60
C ASN A 78 5.36 13.23 15.84
N LEU A 79 6.16 13.81 16.74
CA LEU A 79 7.44 13.29 17.18
C LEU A 79 7.59 13.53 18.69
N PRO A 80 8.41 12.71 19.39
CA PRO A 80 8.78 13.00 20.78
C PRO A 80 9.33 14.43 20.91
N PRO A 81 9.00 15.20 21.97
CA PRO A 81 9.29 16.63 22.06
C PRO A 81 10.75 17.00 21.76
N ARG A 82 11.70 16.30 22.39
CA ARG A 82 13.14 16.52 22.18
C ARG A 82 13.59 16.30 20.73
N GLN A 83 13.03 15.31 20.05
CA GLN A 83 13.35 15.02 18.65
C GLN A 83 12.74 16.09 17.75
N LYS A 84 11.49 16.48 18.04
CA LYS A 84 10.78 17.52 17.30
C LYS A 84 11.57 18.82 17.33
N GLU A 85 11.94 19.29 18.53
CA GLU A 85 12.78 20.48 18.71
C GLU A 85 14.06 20.41 17.87
N TRP A 86 14.80 19.31 17.96
CA TRP A 86 16.05 19.13 17.22
C TRP A 86 15.88 19.18 15.70
N TRP A 87 14.83 18.53 15.17
CA TRP A 87 14.55 18.52 13.73
C TRP A 87 14.03 19.86 13.21
N THR A 88 13.32 20.62 14.05
CA THR A 88 12.71 21.89 13.67
C THR A 88 13.59 23.11 13.93
N ALA A 89 14.72 22.94 14.64
CA ALA A 89 15.64 24.01 14.97
C ALA A 89 16.28 24.67 13.75
N GLU A 90 16.49 23.92 12.66
CA GLU A 90 17.13 24.41 11.45
C GLU A 90 16.31 24.05 10.19
N PRO A 91 16.18 24.96 9.21
CA PRO A 91 15.45 24.69 7.98
C PRO A 91 15.96 23.46 7.22
N ALA A 92 17.28 23.25 7.16
CA ALA A 92 17.90 22.12 6.47
C ALA A 92 17.56 20.77 7.13
N ARG A 93 17.48 20.73 8.47
CA ARG A 93 17.06 19.54 9.21
C ARG A 93 15.59 19.24 8.98
N LEU A 94 14.75 20.27 9.01
CA LEU A 94 13.32 20.11 8.74
C LEU A 94 13.06 19.60 7.32
N GLU A 95 13.79 20.09 6.32
CA GLU A 95 13.71 19.58 4.95
C GLU A 95 14.11 18.10 4.87
N ARG A 96 15.20 17.72 5.56
CA ARG A 96 15.63 16.32 5.65
C ARG A 96 14.56 15.44 6.31
N LEU A 97 13.99 15.88 7.45
CA LEU A 97 12.90 15.16 8.13
C LEU A 97 11.71 14.94 7.18
N ARG A 98 11.28 15.99 6.47
CA ARG A 98 10.20 15.94 5.49
C ARG A 98 10.50 14.97 4.34
N GLY A 99 11.75 14.92 3.87
CA GLY A 99 12.21 13.94 2.91
C GLY A 99 12.10 12.51 3.45
N MET A 100 12.55 12.27 4.68
CA MET A 100 12.45 10.97 5.32
C MET A 100 11.00 10.53 5.53
N LEU A 101 10.12 11.44 5.96
CA LEU A 101 8.68 11.20 6.08
C LEU A 101 8.06 10.84 4.72
N ALA A 102 8.42 11.54 3.65
CA ALA A 102 7.94 11.22 2.31
C ALA A 102 8.39 9.82 1.86
N GLU A 103 9.62 9.41 2.19
CA GLU A 103 10.07 8.04 1.95
C GLU A 103 9.27 7.00 2.74
N ASP A 104 8.95 7.29 4.01
CA ASP A 104 8.16 6.37 4.83
C ASP A 104 6.72 6.24 4.32
N VAL A 105 6.10 7.34 3.87
CA VAL A 105 4.79 7.32 3.20
C VAL A 105 4.83 6.43 1.94
N LEU A 106 5.87 6.55 1.11
CA LEU A 106 6.01 5.70 -0.08
C LEU A 106 6.29 4.23 0.29
N ALA A 107 7.00 3.95 1.37
CA ALA A 107 7.20 2.58 1.83
C ALA A 107 5.90 1.94 2.34
N MET A 108 5.06 2.70 3.05
CA MET A 108 3.70 2.25 3.41
C MET A 108 2.87 2.00 2.16
N GLY A 109 2.90 2.92 1.19
CA GLY A 109 2.21 2.76 -0.08
C GLY A 109 2.68 1.54 -0.87
N ALA A 110 3.98 1.23 -0.85
CA ALA A 110 4.52 0.03 -1.48
C ALA A 110 3.95 -1.25 -0.84
N ALA A 111 3.92 -1.31 0.50
CA ALA A 111 3.35 -2.45 1.23
C ALA A 111 1.84 -2.61 0.96
N THR A 112 1.08 -1.51 0.93
CA THR A 112 -0.35 -1.53 0.61
C THR A 112 -0.60 -1.96 -0.83
N LEU A 113 0.18 -1.46 -1.80
CA LEU A 113 0.07 -1.91 -3.20
C LEU A 113 0.46 -3.37 -3.36
N ALA A 114 1.47 -3.87 -2.62
CA ALA A 114 1.82 -5.28 -2.62
C ALA A 114 0.68 -6.16 -2.07
N LEU A 115 0.02 -5.72 -0.99
CA LEU A 115 -1.20 -6.37 -0.49
C LEU A 115 -2.28 -6.43 -1.58
N LEU A 116 -2.57 -5.28 -2.21
CA LEU A 116 -3.58 -5.22 -3.28
C LEU A 116 -3.21 -6.10 -4.48
N GLY A 117 -1.94 -6.12 -4.90
CA GLY A 117 -1.45 -7.01 -5.96
C GLY A 117 -1.63 -8.48 -5.59
N GLY A 118 -1.33 -8.85 -4.34
CA GLY A 118 -1.60 -10.18 -3.81
C GLY A 118 -3.09 -10.54 -3.84
N THR A 119 -3.97 -9.62 -3.45
CA THR A 119 -5.42 -9.86 -3.52
C THR A 119 -5.92 -9.95 -4.96
N LEU A 120 -5.38 -9.16 -5.90
CA LEU A 120 -5.69 -9.29 -7.33
C LEU A 120 -5.32 -10.67 -7.86
N LEU A 121 -4.14 -11.16 -7.50
CA LEU A 121 -3.68 -12.49 -7.87
C LEU A 121 -4.60 -13.57 -7.31
N LEU A 122 -4.90 -13.53 -6.00
CA LEU A 122 -5.79 -14.51 -5.36
C LEU A 122 -7.19 -14.48 -5.97
N THR A 123 -7.74 -13.29 -6.22
CA THR A 123 -9.03 -13.14 -6.89
C THR A 123 -9.02 -13.76 -8.29
N GLY A 124 -7.98 -13.50 -9.08
CA GLY A 124 -7.84 -14.10 -10.41
C GLY A 124 -7.74 -15.61 -10.38
N LEU A 125 -7.01 -16.18 -9.42
CA LEU A 125 -6.94 -17.64 -9.21
C LEU A 125 -8.29 -18.22 -8.76
N THR A 126 -8.98 -17.51 -7.87
CA THR A 126 -10.29 -17.91 -7.34
C THR A 126 -11.38 -17.93 -8.41
N ALA A 127 -11.26 -17.06 -9.42
CA ALA A 127 -12.22 -16.97 -10.52
C ALA A 127 -12.34 -18.26 -11.37
N TYR A 128 -11.35 -19.17 -11.30
CA TYR A 128 -11.36 -20.45 -12.03
C TYR A 128 -11.63 -21.67 -11.16
N GLN A 129 -11.84 -21.50 -9.86
CA GLN A 129 -12.12 -22.63 -8.98
C GLN A 129 -13.55 -23.14 -9.18
N GLU A 130 -13.75 -24.45 -9.08
CA GLU A 130 -15.09 -25.07 -9.10
C GLU A 130 -15.90 -24.65 -7.86
N GLU A 131 -15.24 -24.59 -6.70
CA GLU A 131 -15.76 -24.07 -5.43
C GLU A 131 -14.94 -22.83 -5.04
N PRO A 132 -15.36 -21.62 -5.45
CA PRO A 132 -14.55 -20.42 -5.29
C PRO A 132 -14.39 -19.99 -3.83
N GLY A 133 -13.15 -19.89 -3.36
CA GLY A 133 -12.82 -19.30 -2.06
C GLY A 133 -11.39 -18.78 -1.99
N LEU A 134 -11.17 -17.66 -1.28
CA LEU A 134 -9.82 -17.09 -1.10
C LEU A 134 -8.90 -17.98 -0.25
N GLY A 135 -9.49 -18.85 0.58
CA GLY A 135 -8.78 -19.70 1.53
C GLY A 135 -7.91 -18.91 2.52
N TRP A 136 -6.90 -19.57 3.08
CA TRP A 136 -5.98 -18.96 4.06
C TRP A 136 -5.00 -17.94 3.45
N GLY A 137 -4.89 -17.89 2.12
CA GLY A 137 -3.94 -17.02 1.42
C GLY A 137 -4.17 -15.53 1.72
N VAL A 138 -5.43 -15.09 1.79
CA VAL A 138 -5.75 -13.68 2.09
C VAL A 138 -5.34 -13.30 3.51
N TRP A 139 -5.53 -14.19 4.47
CA TRP A 139 -5.13 -13.97 5.86
C TRP A 139 -3.62 -13.93 6.01
N ALA A 140 -2.89 -14.81 5.32
CA ALA A 140 -1.43 -14.77 5.29
C ALA A 140 -0.90 -13.45 4.70
N LEU A 141 -1.48 -12.97 3.59
CA LEU A 141 -1.14 -11.68 3.00
C LEU A 141 -1.45 -10.51 3.95
N LEU A 142 -2.62 -10.52 4.59
CA LEU A 142 -3.00 -9.50 5.56
C LEU A 142 -2.06 -9.48 6.77
N CYS A 143 -1.74 -10.63 7.34
CA CYS A 143 -0.79 -10.75 8.45
C CYS A 143 0.61 -10.26 8.05
N ALA A 144 1.10 -10.63 6.86
CA ALA A 144 2.38 -10.16 6.35
C ALA A 144 2.40 -8.62 6.19
N TYR A 145 1.33 -8.05 5.63
CA TYR A 145 1.16 -6.61 5.49
C TYR A 145 1.16 -5.89 6.85
N LEU A 146 0.37 -6.38 7.81
CA LEU A 146 0.30 -5.81 9.15
C LEU A 146 1.64 -5.89 9.88
N LEU A 147 2.37 -6.99 9.72
CA LEU A 147 3.71 -7.15 10.27
C LEU A 147 4.68 -6.11 9.68
N VAL A 148 4.71 -5.97 8.35
CA VAL A 148 5.57 -4.99 7.66
C VAL A 148 5.25 -3.57 8.12
N LEU A 149 3.97 -3.20 8.19
CA LEU A 149 3.57 -1.88 8.70
C LEU A 149 3.95 -1.67 10.16
N SER A 150 3.72 -2.67 11.01
CA SER A 150 4.05 -2.59 12.44
C SER A 150 5.55 -2.40 12.64
N LEU A 151 6.38 -3.15 11.92
CA LEU A 151 7.83 -3.00 11.95
C LEU A 151 8.26 -1.63 11.45
N GLN A 152 7.62 -1.11 10.39
CA GLN A 152 7.93 0.21 9.86
C GLN A 152 7.57 1.32 10.86
N VAL A 153 6.36 1.28 11.44
CA VAL A 153 5.91 2.24 12.45
C VAL A 153 6.79 2.16 13.69
N TYR A 154 7.10 0.96 14.17
CA TYR A 154 8.03 0.77 15.29
C TYR A 154 9.38 1.41 14.99
N ARG A 155 9.96 1.15 13.81
CA ARG A 155 11.23 1.77 13.38
C ARG A 155 11.14 3.29 13.33
N MET A 156 10.04 3.83 12.82
CA MET A 156 9.78 5.29 12.78
C MET A 156 9.77 5.90 14.18
N MET A 157 9.03 5.30 15.11
CA MET A 157 8.87 5.81 16.48
C MET A 157 10.14 5.66 17.33
N THR A 158 10.94 4.62 17.08
CA THR A 158 12.03 4.26 17.98
C THR A 158 13.40 4.68 17.46
N VAL A 159 13.74 4.48 16.19
CA VAL A 159 15.12 4.56 15.69
C VAL A 159 15.29 5.59 14.58
N ARG A 160 14.36 5.65 13.63
CA ARG A 160 14.56 6.35 12.35
C ARG A 160 14.72 7.85 12.50
N TYR A 161 13.97 8.49 13.39
CA TYR A 161 14.00 9.94 13.59
C TYR A 161 14.84 10.37 14.79
N ARG A 162 15.70 9.49 15.32
CA ARG A 162 16.66 9.91 16.36
C ARG A 162 17.64 10.94 15.77
N PRO A 163 17.91 12.04 16.49
CA PRO A 163 18.99 12.95 16.18
C PRO A 163 20.30 12.19 15.96
N ARG A 164 21.02 12.53 14.91
CA ARG A 164 22.39 12.09 14.66
C ARG A 164 23.20 13.35 14.44
N GLU A 165 24.29 13.47 15.20
CA GLU A 165 25.26 14.56 15.05
C GLU A 165 25.85 14.60 13.64
#